data_AF-A0A0A2T503-F1
#
_entry.id   AF-A0A0A2T503-F1
#
_cell.length_a   1.000
_cell.length_b   1.000
_cell.length_c   1.000
_cell.angle_alpha   90.00
_cell.angle_beta   90.00
_cell.angle_gamma   90.00
#
_symmetry.space_group_name_H-M   'P 1'
#
loop_
_entity.id
_entity.type
_entity.pdbx_description
1 polymer ?
#
loop_
_entity_poly.entity_id
_entity_poly.type
_entity_poly.pdbx_seq_one_letter_code
_entity_poly.pdbx_strand_id
1 'polypeptide(L)'
;MNVANENSQPTGTFTPEDYAKAMNFIGQNLLSSLTQSVEKLPPQLRNLKVVSQALSAFLTNVIYKQFPENHESCQQMLSEISKLVSVQLNNIPQTSK
;
A
#
# COMPACT_ATOMS: atom_id res chain seq x y z
N MET A 1 37.80 18.66 -27.12
CA MET A 1 37.70 17.19 -26.94
C MET A 1 37.36 16.92 -25.49
N ASN A 2 36.22 16.24 -25.30
CA ASN A 2 35.71 15.48 -24.14
C ASN A 2 35.71 16.12 -22.74
N VAL A 3 34.56 16.67 -22.37
CA VAL A 3 34.04 16.64 -21.00
C VAL A 3 33.56 15.21 -20.70
N ALA A 4 34.22 14.52 -19.78
CA ALA A 4 33.75 13.25 -19.26
C ALA A 4 32.54 13.50 -18.36
N ASN A 5 31.37 13.08 -18.82
CA ASN A 5 30.13 13.05 -18.05
C ASN A 5 30.15 11.77 -17.20
N GLU A 6 30.69 11.84 -15.98
CA GLU A 6 30.52 10.77 -14.98
C GLU A 6 29.11 10.84 -14.40
N ASN A 7 28.14 10.35 -15.17
CA ASN A 7 26.82 10.03 -14.65
C ASN A 7 26.88 8.63 -14.05
N SER A 8 27.50 8.53 -12.87
CA SER A 8 27.57 7.32 -12.05
C SER A 8 26.18 7.01 -11.48
N GLN A 9 25.29 6.45 -12.30
CA GLN A 9 24.09 5.82 -11.76
C GLN A 9 24.51 4.57 -10.99
N PRO A 10 24.11 4.41 -9.72
CA PRO A 10 24.39 3.20 -8.97
C PRO A 10 23.51 2.09 -9.54
N THR A 11 24.06 1.27 -10.42
CA THR A 11 23.47 -0.01 -10.86
C THR A 11 23.70 -1.06 -9.78
N GLY A 12 23.20 -0.81 -8.57
CA GLY A 12 23.16 -1.78 -7.49
C GLY A 12 21.84 -2.53 -7.55
N THR A 13 21.88 -3.85 -7.72
CA THR A 13 20.70 -4.70 -7.61
C THR A 13 20.11 -4.56 -6.21
N PHE A 14 18.83 -4.19 -6.09
CA PHE A 14 18.17 -4.03 -4.79
C PHE A 14 18.15 -5.36 -4.03
N THR A 15 18.52 -5.31 -2.76
CA THR A 15 18.45 -6.45 -1.84
C THR A 15 17.01 -6.66 -1.35
N PRO A 16 16.65 -7.87 -0.87
CA PRO A 16 15.35 -8.09 -0.22
C PRO A 16 15.06 -7.12 0.93
N GLU A 17 16.10 -6.67 1.63
CA GLU A 17 16.00 -5.67 2.70
C GLU A 17 15.59 -4.30 2.15
N ASP A 18 16.09 -3.90 0.98
CA ASP A 18 15.71 -2.64 0.32
C ASP A 18 14.23 -2.65 -0.07
N TYR A 19 13.74 -3.77 -0.59
CA TYR A 19 12.31 -3.95 -0.86
C TYR A 19 11.49 -3.88 0.44
N ALA A 20 11.94 -4.53 1.50
CA ALA A 20 11.27 -4.48 2.80
C ALA A 20 11.20 -3.06 3.35
N LYS A 21 12.29 -2.28 3.26
CA LYS A 21 12.33 -0.87 3.65
C LYS A 21 11.38 -0.02 2.82
N ALA A 22 11.37 -0.21 1.49
CA ALA A 22 10.48 0.52 0.60
C ALA A 22 9.00 0.20 0.88
N MET A 23 8.65 -1.08 1.04
CA MET A 23 7.30 -1.50 1.41
C MET A 23 6.86 -0.91 2.75
N ASN A 24 7.74 -0.95 3.76
CA ASN A 24 7.46 -0.38 5.08
C ASN A 24 7.28 1.15 5.01
N PHE A 25 8.11 1.85 4.25
CA PHE A 25 7.99 3.29 4.05
C PHE A 25 6.65 3.68 3.41
N ILE A 26 6.25 2.97 2.35
CA ILE A 26 4.96 3.18 1.70
C ILE A 26 3.82 2.88 2.68
N GLY A 27 3.88 1.74 3.37
CA GLY A 27 2.86 1.32 4.33
C GLY A 27 2.65 2.34 5.45
N GLN A 28 3.72 2.87 6.03
CA GLN A 28 3.64 3.87 7.10
C GLN A 28 3.07 5.20 6.62
N ASN A 29 3.45 5.67 5.43
CA ASN A 29 2.90 6.91 4.87
C ASN A 29 1.41 6.79 4.55
N LEU A 30 0.98 5.64 4.02
CA LEU A 30 -0.43 5.36 3.76
C LEU A 30 -1.23 5.31 5.07
N LEU A 31 -0.71 4.60 6.08
CA LEU A 31 -1.33 4.52 7.40
C LEU A 31 -1.48 5.91 8.04
N SER A 32 -0.40 6.70 8.06
CA SER A 32 -0.41 8.05 8.61
C SER A 32 -1.45 8.94 7.92
N SER A 33 -1.46 8.94 6.58
CA SER A 33 -2.39 9.74 5.79
C SER A 33 -3.86 9.34 6.04
N LEU A 34 -4.13 8.03 6.14
CA LEU A 34 -5.47 7.52 6.42
C LEU A 34 -5.93 7.91 7.83
N THR A 35 -5.10 7.69 8.85
CA THR A 35 -5.41 8.04 10.24
C THR A 35 -5.73 9.54 10.36
N GLN A 36 -4.89 10.41 9.81
CA GLN A 36 -5.13 11.85 9.81
C GLN A 36 -6.42 12.22 9.07
N SER A 37 -6.75 11.54 7.97
CA SER A 37 -7.98 11.79 7.22
C SER A 37 -9.21 11.40 8.02
N VAL A 38 -9.17 10.27 8.74
CA VAL A 38 -10.26 9.81 9.61
C VAL A 38 -10.42 10.72 10.82
N GLU A 39 -9.34 11.18 11.44
CA GLU A 39 -9.38 12.10 12.58
C GLU A 39 -9.99 13.45 12.22
N LYS A 40 -9.83 13.91 10.98
CA LYS A 40 -10.45 15.16 10.49
C LYS A 40 -11.95 15.03 10.24
N LEU A 41 -12.51 13.82 10.20
CA LEU A 41 -13.94 13.63 10.03
C LEU A 41 -14.71 14.02 11.29
N PRO A 42 -15.96 14.48 11.17
CA PRO A 42 -16.89 14.58 12.29
C PRO A 42 -16.99 13.25 13.06
N PRO A 43 -17.08 13.26 14.41
CA PRO A 43 -17.10 12.03 15.21
C PRO A 43 -18.13 10.99 14.77
N GLN A 44 -19.33 11.43 14.38
CA GLN A 44 -20.41 10.57 13.86
C GLN A 44 -20.05 9.80 12.57
N LEU A 45 -19.06 10.28 11.82
CA LEU A 45 -18.55 9.65 10.60
C LEU A 45 -17.28 8.83 10.82
N ARG A 46 -16.69 8.84 12.02
CA ARG A 46 -15.51 8.02 12.37
C ARG A 46 -15.92 6.59 12.72
N ASN A 47 -16.58 5.91 11.80
CA ASN A 47 -17.11 4.57 12.00
C ASN A 47 -16.58 3.57 10.96
N LEU A 48 -16.69 2.29 11.28
CA LEU A 48 -16.19 1.18 10.46
C LEU A 48 -16.69 1.25 9.02
N LYS A 49 -17.95 1.64 8.79
CA LYS A 49 -18.56 1.69 7.46
C LYS A 49 -17.89 2.73 6.58
N VAL A 50 -17.63 3.93 7.11
CA VAL A 50 -16.97 5.01 6.34
C VAL A 50 -15.54 4.61 6.01
N VAL A 51 -14.80 4.08 6.99
CA VAL A 51 -13.41 3.66 6.79
C VAL A 51 -13.31 2.52 5.78
N SER A 52 -14.19 1.51 5.87
CA SER A 52 -14.16 0.37 4.94
C SER A 52 -14.53 0.77 3.51
N GLN A 53 -15.50 1.67 3.32
CA GLN A 53 -15.85 2.20 2.00
C GLN A 53 -14.74 3.04 1.40
N ALA A 54 -14.11 3.91 2.20
CA ALA A 54 -12.99 4.73 1.75
C ALA A 54 -11.80 3.86 1.32
N LEU A 55 -11.45 2.83 2.12
CA LEU A 55 -10.40 1.87 1.79
C LEU A 55 -10.73 1.06 0.53
N SER A 56 -11.97 0.61 0.37
CA SER A 56 -12.41 -0.10 -0.82
C SER A 56 -12.26 0.76 -2.08
N ALA A 57 -12.76 2.00 -2.05
CA ALA A 57 -12.64 2.92 -3.19
C ALA A 57 -11.17 3.24 -3.51
N PHE A 58 -10.34 3.47 -2.49
CA PHE A 58 -8.90 3.69 -2.66
C PHE A 58 -8.22 2.51 -3.34
N LEU A 59 -8.41 1.29 -2.82
CA LEU A 59 -7.79 0.08 -3.38
C LEU A 59 -8.25 -0.19 -4.81
N THR A 60 -9.55 -0.06 -5.09
CA THR A 60 -10.07 -0.21 -6.45
C THR A 60 -9.41 0.78 -7.42
N ASN A 61 -9.26 2.05 -7.01
CA ASN A 61 -8.60 3.06 -7.85
C ASN A 61 -7.11 2.78 -8.06
N VAL A 62 -6.40 2.31 -7.03
CA VAL A 62 -4.98 1.95 -7.14
C VAL A 62 -4.80 0.76 -8.09
N ILE A 63 -5.58 -0.29 -7.91
CA ILE A 63 -5.53 -1.50 -8.74
C ILE A 63 -5.83 -1.15 -10.20
N TYR A 64 -6.91 -0.40 -10.46
CA TYR A 64 -7.28 -0.03 -11.82
C TYR A 64 -6.24 0.87 -12.49
N LYS A 65 -5.57 1.76 -11.75
CA LYS A 65 -4.46 2.57 -12.28
C LYS A 65 -3.26 1.72 -12.69
N GLN A 66 -3.00 0.62 -11.98
CA GLN A 66 -1.88 -0.27 -12.29
C GLN A 66 -2.17 -1.16 -13.51
N PHE A 67 -3.44 -1.56 -13.67
CA PHE A 67 -3.88 -2.44 -14.76
C PHE A 67 -5.11 -1.87 -15.48
N PRO A 68 -4.98 -0.73 -16.19
CA PRO A 68 -6.10 -0.14 -16.90
C PRO A 68 -6.68 -1.16 -17.90
N GLU A 69 -8.00 -1.30 -17.91
CA GLU A 69 -8.75 -2.16 -18.85
C GLU A 69 -8.46 -3.67 -18.77
N ASN A 70 -7.50 -4.10 -17.94
CA ASN A 70 -7.23 -5.51 -17.71
C ASN A 70 -7.95 -6.00 -16.44
N HIS A 71 -9.19 -6.42 -16.65
CA HIS A 71 -10.05 -6.93 -15.58
C HIS A 71 -9.46 -8.16 -14.89
N GLU A 72 -8.79 -9.06 -15.62
CA GLU A 72 -8.20 -10.26 -15.04
C GLU A 72 -7.08 -9.91 -14.07
N SER A 73 -6.12 -9.07 -14.48
CA SER A 73 -5.03 -8.62 -13.61
C SER A 73 -5.54 -7.80 -12.43
N CYS A 74 -6.63 -7.03 -12.60
CA CYS A 74 -7.29 -6.36 -11.48
C CYS A 74 -7.81 -7.35 -10.43
N GLN A 75 -8.48 -8.42 -10.87
CA GLN A 75 -9.01 -9.46 -9.97
C GLN A 75 -7.88 -10.26 -9.32
N GLN A 76 -6.82 -10.59 -10.06
CA GLN A 76 -5.63 -11.25 -9.53
C GLN A 76 -4.98 -10.40 -8.42
N MET A 77 -4.76 -9.11 -8.67
CA MET A 77 -4.18 -8.21 -7.66
C MET A 77 -5.06 -8.08 -6.41
N LEU A 78 -6.38 -7.99 -6.58
CA LEU A 78 -7.32 -7.97 -5.45
C LEU A 78 -7.25 -9.26 -4.61
N SER A 79 -7.17 -10.41 -5.27
CA SER A 79 -7.04 -11.73 -4.62
C SER A 79 -5.74 -11.83 -3.83
N GLU A 80 -4.62 -11.40 -4.41
CA GLU A 80 -3.32 -11.38 -3.74
C GLU A 80 -3.32 -10.46 -2.51
N ILE A 81 -3.84 -9.23 -2.63
CA ILE A 81 -3.97 -8.31 -1.50
C ILE A 81 -4.81 -8.94 -0.40
N SER A 82 -5.96 -9.53 -0.74
CA SER A 82 -6.86 -10.15 0.23
C SER A 82 -6.18 -11.28 1.00
N LYS A 83 -5.41 -12.12 0.29
CA LYS A 83 -4.61 -13.19 0.90
C LYS A 83 -3.54 -12.63 1.84
N LEU A 84 -2.78 -11.63 1.38
CA LEU A 84 -1.70 -11.02 2.18
C LEU A 84 -2.24 -10.36 3.45
N VAL A 85 -3.33 -9.60 3.35
CA VAL A 85 -3.99 -8.99 4.51
C VAL A 85 -4.47 -10.06 5.49
N SER A 86 -5.08 -11.14 5.00
CA SER A 86 -5.53 -12.25 5.85
C SER A 86 -4.39 -12.90 6.62
N VAL A 87 -3.25 -13.13 5.96
CA VAL A 87 -2.03 -13.65 6.61
C VAL A 87 -1.51 -12.68 7.66
N GLN A 88 -1.44 -11.37 7.35
CA GLN A 88 -0.99 -10.36 8.30
C GLN A 88 -1.89 -10.28 9.54
N LEU A 89 -3.22 -10.33 9.36
CA LEU A 89 -4.18 -10.33 10.46
C LEU A 89 -4.04 -11.56 11.37
N ASN A 90 -3.79 -12.73 10.79
CA ASN A 90 -3.55 -13.96 11.55
C ASN A 90 -2.24 -13.92 12.37
N ASN A 91 -1.27 -13.13 11.92
CA ASN A 91 0.02 -12.96 12.60
C ASN A 91 0.00 -11.89 13.70
N ILE A 92 -1.04 -11.04 13.75
CA ILE A 92 -1.22 -10.11 14.87
C ILE A 92 -1.55 -10.95 16.11
N PRO A 93 -0.78 -10.82 17.22
CA PRO A 93 -1.07 -11.52 18.45
C PRO A 93 -2.52 -11.29 18.84
N GLN A 94 -3.33 -12.35 18.84
CA GLN A 94 -4.66 -12.30 19.42
C GLN A 94 -4.42 -12.11 20.91
N THR A 95 -4.60 -10.89 21.41
CA THR A 95 -4.70 -10.68 22.85
C THR A 95 -5.97 -11.39 23.30
N SER A 96 -5.84 -12.66 23.68
CA SER A 96 -6.87 -13.40 24.39
C SER A 96 -7.20 -12.59 25.63
N LYS A 97 -8.42 -12.05 25.66
CA LYS A 97 -9.02 -11.53 26.89
C LYS A 97 -9.37 -12.69 27.83
#